data_AF-A0A3D5Z168-F1
#
_entry.id   AF-A0A3D5Z168-F1
#
_cell.length_a   1.000
_cell.length_b   1.000
_cell.length_c   1.000
_cell.angle_alpha   90.00
_cell.angle_beta   90.00
_cell.angle_gamma   90.00
#
_symmetry.space_group_name_H-M   'P 1'
#
loop_
_entity.id
_entity.type
_entity.pdbx_description
1 polymer ?
#
loop_
_entity_poly.entity_id
_entity_poly.type
_entity_poly.pdbx_seq_one_letter_code
_entity_poly.pdbx_strand_id
1 'polypeptide(L)'
;MNLHTQSQLSQLTSLLLQKRNAAGYWEGRLSSSALGVAVAVAALHFYDKNENATAISSGLNWLKQNVNADGGFGDSPKSISNVSTSLLCYAAAKITNESGSNAGLLQLLGDYLRSQNIDVDSAKLIPAILDFYKTDRTFSVPILTMCALCGVPGKEAFDSIPQLPFELSLLPRSFYSALNLSVVSYAIPALIAVGIAIFKFRRRKNPLMRLIRESSVKRSLRLLRKIQPESGGYLEAIPLTAFVVLCLVESGYRDLEVVRDGIAFLKRTQREDGSWPIDIDLSTWVTTLAVKSIKDQPDILRLDEKQKLTRHLLSIQNKHIHPFNGTSPGGWGWTSHSGSVPDGDDTPGTMLALIALNKNNPEPAKKAVADGCNWLMQLQNSDGGFPTFSRGWGKLPFDQSCCDLTGHALLAMAKTANVFSDSLSRKQLSGIKKSFVKAVIYLEKQQHSSGHWLPLWFGNQHTADHTNPVYGTARVTAYLNETLNTPLGNEYSVILKLMIDRGCKYLVSVQNTDGSWGGAKNISGSIEETSLAVTALTRNGFQEECNSGLIWLAEKTKSDGLVASPIGLYFASLWYDEELYPLTAYLECLSADLQTISTQ
;
A
#
# COMPACT_ATOMS: atom_id res chain seq x y z
N MET A 1 -26.88 2.87 -25.56
CA MET A 1 -25.76 2.60 -24.63
C MET A 1 -24.51 3.37 -25.07
N ASN A 2 -23.98 3.17 -26.28
CA ASN A 2 -22.72 3.79 -26.75
C ASN A 2 -22.61 5.32 -26.61
N LEU A 3 -23.64 6.09 -26.99
CA LEU A 3 -23.61 7.55 -26.82
C LEU A 3 -23.56 7.98 -25.34
N HIS A 4 -24.19 7.19 -24.45
CA HIS A 4 -24.15 7.44 -23.01
C HIS A 4 -22.79 7.09 -22.43
N THR A 5 -22.23 5.92 -22.79
CA THR A 5 -20.87 5.49 -22.41
C THR A 5 -19.81 6.49 -22.86
N GLN A 6 -19.89 6.99 -24.10
CA GLN A 6 -18.98 8.04 -24.61
C GLN A 6 -19.13 9.37 -23.86
N SER A 7 -20.36 9.78 -23.55
CA SER A 7 -20.61 10.99 -22.77
C SER A 7 -20.03 10.87 -21.36
N GLN A 8 -20.23 9.72 -20.69
CA GLN A 8 -19.67 9.44 -19.37
C GLN A 8 -18.15 9.42 -19.40
N LEU A 9 -17.55 8.75 -20.39
CA LEU A 9 -16.09 8.72 -20.58
C LEU A 9 -15.53 10.15 -20.69
N SER A 10 -16.14 11.00 -21.49
CA SER A 10 -15.71 12.40 -21.68
C SER A 10 -15.80 13.22 -20.39
N GLN A 11 -16.90 13.09 -19.64
CA GLN A 11 -17.11 13.77 -18.36
C GLN A 11 -16.08 13.34 -17.32
N LEU A 12 -15.91 12.03 -17.14
CA LEU A 12 -14.95 11.47 -16.19
C LEU A 12 -13.50 11.79 -16.57
N THR A 13 -13.20 11.81 -17.86
CA THR A 13 -11.85 12.18 -18.35
C THR A 13 -11.57 13.65 -18.05
N SER A 14 -12.54 14.53 -18.25
CA SER A 14 -12.43 15.95 -17.89
C SER A 14 -12.20 16.13 -16.38
N LEU A 15 -12.93 15.39 -15.55
CA LEU A 15 -12.73 15.37 -14.11
C LEU A 15 -11.33 14.88 -13.73
N LEU A 16 -10.84 13.80 -14.35
CA LEU A 16 -9.49 13.29 -14.11
C LEU A 16 -8.45 14.36 -14.44
N LEU A 17 -8.54 15.04 -15.58
CA LEU A 17 -7.58 16.07 -15.97
C LEU A 17 -7.56 17.28 -15.02
N GLN A 18 -8.70 17.60 -14.39
CA GLN A 18 -8.83 18.65 -13.38
C GLN A 18 -8.18 18.28 -12.04
N LYS A 19 -8.03 16.98 -11.74
CA LYS A 19 -7.37 16.46 -10.52
C LYS A 19 -5.84 16.54 -10.57
N ARG A 20 -5.24 17.02 -11.65
CA ARG A 20 -3.78 17.21 -11.75
C ARG A 20 -3.33 18.37 -10.89
N ASN A 21 -2.16 18.23 -10.27
CA ASN A 21 -1.51 19.33 -9.57
C ASN A 21 -0.85 20.32 -10.55
N ALA A 22 -0.28 21.41 -10.01
CA ALA A 22 0.40 22.43 -10.81
C ALA A 22 1.62 21.90 -11.60
N ALA A 23 2.23 20.80 -11.15
CA ALA A 23 3.34 20.14 -11.85
C ALA A 23 2.87 19.21 -12.99
N GLY A 24 1.56 18.96 -13.09
CA GLY A 24 0.92 18.24 -14.21
C GLY A 24 0.79 16.74 -14.02
N TYR A 25 1.06 16.21 -12.83
CA TYR A 25 0.80 14.81 -12.45
C TYR A 25 -0.31 14.71 -11.40
N TRP A 26 -0.71 13.49 -11.03
CA TRP A 26 -1.76 13.25 -10.06
C TRP A 26 -1.14 12.88 -8.72
N GLU A 27 -1.46 13.65 -7.68
CA GLU A 27 -1.02 13.36 -6.31
C GLU A 27 -1.99 12.40 -5.61
N GLY A 28 -3.27 12.48 -5.98
CA GLY A 28 -4.34 11.74 -5.32
C GLY A 28 -4.62 12.25 -3.91
N ARG A 29 -5.40 11.49 -3.16
CA ARG A 29 -5.64 11.74 -1.74
C ARG A 29 -6.01 10.44 -1.04
N LEU A 30 -5.05 9.92 -0.28
CA LEU A 30 -5.30 8.83 0.66
C LEU A 30 -6.30 9.25 1.74
N SER A 31 -7.11 8.32 2.21
CA SER A 31 -7.99 8.51 3.36
C SER A 31 -7.18 8.95 4.59
N SER A 32 -7.76 9.82 5.41
CA SER A 32 -7.21 10.08 6.74
C SER A 32 -7.24 8.80 7.58
N SER A 33 -6.36 8.69 8.57
CA SER A 33 -6.22 7.49 9.39
C SER A 33 -6.25 7.81 10.87
N ALA A 34 -7.21 7.25 11.60
CA ALA A 34 -7.30 7.42 13.05
C ALA A 34 -6.05 6.88 13.75
N LEU A 35 -5.46 5.79 13.23
CA LEU A 35 -4.19 5.25 13.68
C LEU A 35 -3.07 6.27 13.48
N GLY A 36 -2.94 6.84 12.27
CA GLY A 36 -1.95 7.88 11.96
C GLY A 36 -2.09 9.12 12.83
N VAL A 37 -3.33 9.55 13.10
CA VAL A 37 -3.62 10.68 14.00
C VAL A 37 -3.19 10.37 15.43
N ALA A 38 -3.58 9.23 15.98
CA ALA A 38 -3.29 8.86 17.36
C ALA A 38 -1.78 8.81 17.66
N VAL A 39 -1.02 8.14 16.80
CA VAL A 39 0.43 8.00 16.96
C VAL A 39 1.16 9.33 16.75
N ALA A 40 0.74 10.15 15.77
CA ALA A 40 1.33 11.48 15.54
C ALA A 40 1.07 12.43 16.72
N VAL A 41 -0.17 12.46 17.23
CA VAL A 41 -0.53 13.25 18.42
C VAL A 41 0.32 12.85 19.63
N ALA A 42 0.47 11.55 19.88
CA ALA A 42 1.29 11.08 20.99
C ALA A 42 2.77 11.46 20.82
N ALA A 43 3.33 11.31 19.61
CA ALA A 43 4.71 11.69 19.32
C ALA A 43 4.96 13.20 19.53
N LEU A 44 4.05 14.05 19.06
CA LEU A 44 4.12 15.50 19.25
C LEU A 44 3.99 15.88 20.73
N HIS A 45 3.12 15.20 21.48
CA HIS A 45 2.95 15.40 22.92
C HIS A 45 4.22 15.05 23.70
N PHE A 46 4.81 13.87 23.46
CA PHE A 46 6.05 13.46 24.12
C PHE A 46 7.23 14.37 23.76
N TYR A 47 7.30 14.83 22.51
CA TYR A 47 8.39 15.71 22.08
C TYR A 47 8.34 17.08 22.74
N ASP A 48 7.21 17.78 22.63
CA ASP A 48 6.95 19.05 23.33
C ASP A 48 5.46 19.40 23.27
N LYS A 49 4.74 19.20 24.38
CA LYS A 49 3.30 19.43 24.44
C LYS A 49 2.91 20.91 24.25
N ASN A 50 3.77 21.85 24.64
CA ASN A 50 3.46 23.27 24.59
C ASN A 50 3.71 23.81 23.18
N GLU A 51 4.85 23.46 22.59
CA GLU A 51 5.19 23.88 21.22
C GLU A 51 4.19 23.32 20.20
N ASN A 52 3.68 22.10 20.44
CA ASN A 52 2.80 21.41 19.51
C ASN A 52 1.31 21.44 19.90
N ALA A 53 0.92 22.34 20.82
CA ALA A 53 -0.44 22.39 21.37
C ALA A 53 -1.53 22.49 20.30
N THR A 54 -1.34 23.32 19.27
CA THR A 54 -2.30 23.48 18.16
C THR A 54 -2.42 22.22 17.30
N ALA A 55 -1.30 21.57 16.97
CA ALA A 55 -1.30 20.35 16.17
C ALA A 55 -1.97 19.20 16.94
N ILE A 56 -1.67 19.08 18.23
CA ILE A 56 -2.27 18.11 19.15
C ILE A 56 -3.78 18.34 19.28
N SER A 57 -4.21 19.58 19.55
CA SER A 57 -5.64 19.89 19.72
C SER A 57 -6.44 19.65 18.44
N SER A 58 -5.87 20.00 17.28
CA SER A 58 -6.48 19.76 15.97
C SER A 58 -6.67 18.27 15.69
N GLY A 59 -5.65 17.44 15.93
CA GLY A 59 -5.75 15.99 15.79
C GLY A 59 -6.75 15.34 16.76
N LEU A 60 -6.79 15.79 18.02
CA LEU A 60 -7.78 15.31 19.00
C LEU A 60 -9.20 15.70 18.64
N ASN A 61 -9.41 16.92 18.12
CA ASN A 61 -10.71 17.36 17.63
C ASN A 61 -11.17 16.51 16.44
N TRP A 62 -10.24 16.18 15.53
CA TRP A 62 -10.53 15.27 14.42
C TRP A 62 -10.97 13.89 14.92
N LEU A 63 -10.26 13.30 15.91
CA LEU A 63 -10.67 12.03 16.52
C LEU A 63 -12.09 12.12 17.11
N LYS A 64 -12.39 13.17 17.88
CA LYS A 64 -13.74 13.36 18.47
C LYS A 64 -14.85 13.46 17.42
N GLN A 65 -14.55 13.98 16.24
CA GLN A 65 -15.52 14.13 15.14
C GLN A 65 -15.68 12.87 14.29
N ASN A 66 -14.71 11.96 14.32
CA ASN A 66 -14.65 10.77 13.45
C ASN A 66 -14.69 9.44 14.22
N VAL A 67 -15.08 9.46 15.49
CA VAL A 67 -15.35 8.23 16.24
C VAL A 67 -16.57 7.52 15.64
N ASN A 68 -16.49 6.20 15.49
CA ASN A 68 -17.59 5.41 14.94
C ASN A 68 -18.77 5.37 15.92
N ALA A 69 -19.95 5.00 15.41
CA ALA A 69 -21.18 4.92 16.21
C ALA A 69 -21.08 3.90 17.37
N ASP A 70 -20.21 2.91 17.27
CA ASP A 70 -19.93 1.92 18.31
C ASP A 70 -18.89 2.39 19.36
N GLY A 71 -18.38 3.62 19.22
CA GLY A 71 -17.38 4.23 20.10
C GLY A 71 -15.93 3.90 19.76
N GLY A 72 -15.69 3.02 18.78
CA GLY A 72 -14.35 2.63 18.32
C GLY A 72 -13.84 3.44 17.13
N PHE A 73 -12.70 3.02 16.58
CA PHE A 73 -12.15 3.51 15.31
C PHE A 73 -11.69 2.35 14.44
N GLY A 74 -11.97 2.46 13.15
CA GLY A 74 -11.26 1.71 12.11
C GLY A 74 -10.02 2.48 11.62
N ASP A 75 -9.31 1.92 10.65
CA ASP A 75 -8.06 2.53 10.15
C ASP A 75 -8.29 3.77 9.30
N SER A 76 -9.47 3.90 8.69
CA SER A 76 -9.99 5.06 7.97
C SER A 76 -11.39 5.44 8.50
N PRO A 77 -11.92 6.65 8.20
CA PRO A 77 -13.28 7.05 8.60
C PRO A 77 -14.40 6.12 8.11
N LYS A 78 -14.19 5.37 7.02
CA LYS A 78 -15.16 4.41 6.48
C LYS A 78 -14.91 2.97 6.96
N SER A 79 -13.88 2.76 7.77
CA SER A 79 -13.50 1.43 8.23
C SER A 79 -14.29 1.03 9.47
N ILE A 80 -14.59 -0.27 9.54
CA ILE A 80 -15.18 -0.88 10.73
C ILE A 80 -14.19 -0.74 11.89
N SER A 81 -14.71 -0.50 13.10
CA SER A 81 -13.89 -0.38 14.29
C SER A 81 -13.05 -1.62 14.53
N ASN A 82 -11.78 -1.43 14.87
CA ASN A 82 -10.87 -2.51 15.27
C ASN A 82 -10.17 -2.20 16.59
N VAL A 83 -9.72 -3.26 17.27
CA VAL A 83 -9.09 -3.17 18.60
C VAL A 83 -7.84 -2.31 18.58
N SER A 84 -6.98 -2.47 17.57
CA SER A 84 -5.66 -1.86 17.52
C SER A 84 -5.70 -0.36 17.37
N THR A 85 -6.48 0.12 16.40
CA THR A 85 -6.63 1.55 16.14
C THR A 85 -7.38 2.22 17.29
N SER A 86 -8.42 1.58 17.81
CA SER A 86 -9.13 2.08 19.00
C SER A 86 -8.23 2.16 20.24
N LEU A 87 -7.34 1.18 20.45
CA LEU A 87 -6.41 1.18 21.57
C LEU A 87 -5.34 2.28 21.45
N LEU A 88 -4.83 2.53 20.25
CA LEU A 88 -3.92 3.65 19.98
C LEU A 88 -4.60 5.00 20.20
N CYS A 89 -5.84 5.17 19.70
CA CYS A 89 -6.66 6.35 19.97
C CYS A 89 -6.88 6.55 21.47
N TYR A 90 -7.15 5.47 22.22
CA TYR A 90 -7.33 5.53 23.68
C TYR A 90 -6.04 5.99 24.37
N ALA A 91 -4.89 5.41 24.00
CA ALA A 91 -3.59 5.79 24.55
C ALA A 91 -3.25 7.26 24.27
N ALA A 92 -3.51 7.75 23.05
CA ALA A 92 -3.31 9.16 22.69
C ALA A 92 -4.25 10.10 23.44
N ALA A 93 -5.54 9.74 23.55
CA ALA A 93 -6.52 10.52 24.31
C ALA A 93 -6.19 10.57 25.80
N LYS A 94 -5.66 9.47 26.38
CA LYS A 94 -5.29 9.36 27.80
C LYS A 94 -4.11 10.26 28.15
N ILE A 95 -3.03 10.19 27.38
CA ILE A 95 -1.82 10.98 27.67
C ILE A 95 -2.05 12.49 27.48
N THR A 96 -3.00 12.86 26.63
CA THR A 96 -3.37 14.26 26.35
C THR A 96 -4.59 14.76 27.16
N ASN A 97 -5.09 13.98 28.14
CA ASN A 97 -6.29 14.31 28.91
C ASN A 97 -6.05 15.38 29.98
N GLU A 98 -5.59 16.57 29.58
CA GLU A 98 -5.41 17.70 30.49
C GLU A 98 -6.78 18.21 30.96
N SER A 99 -6.97 18.29 32.29
CA SER A 99 -8.21 18.76 32.94
C SER A 99 -9.49 18.05 32.47
N GLY A 100 -9.41 16.79 32.01
CA GLY A 100 -10.57 16.03 31.57
C GLY A 100 -11.08 16.36 30.16
N SER A 101 -10.30 17.09 29.35
CA SER A 101 -10.69 17.53 27.99
C SER A 101 -11.05 16.39 27.02
N ASN A 102 -10.62 15.16 27.30
CA ASN A 102 -10.86 13.97 26.49
C ASN A 102 -11.74 12.92 27.19
N ALA A 103 -12.38 13.26 28.31
CA ALA A 103 -13.17 12.30 29.10
C ALA A 103 -14.26 11.58 28.29
N GLY A 104 -15.00 12.32 27.43
CA GLY A 104 -16.04 11.71 26.59
C GLY A 104 -15.48 10.72 25.56
N LEU A 105 -14.36 11.05 24.92
CA LEU A 105 -13.70 10.16 23.95
C LEU A 105 -13.13 8.90 24.64
N LEU A 106 -12.54 9.08 25.83
CA LEU A 106 -12.02 7.96 26.63
C LEU A 106 -13.13 7.00 27.06
N GLN A 107 -14.31 7.53 27.41
CA GLN A 107 -15.47 6.71 27.76
C GLN A 107 -15.91 5.84 26.58
N LEU A 108 -16.13 6.45 25.41
CA LEU A 108 -16.55 5.74 24.18
C LEU A 108 -15.57 4.64 23.79
N LEU A 109 -14.28 4.97 23.75
CA LEU A 109 -13.22 4.02 23.42
C LEU A 109 -13.09 2.90 24.46
N GLY A 110 -13.20 3.23 25.75
CA GLY A 110 -13.20 2.26 26.83
C GLY A 110 -14.39 1.31 26.75
N ASP A 111 -15.57 1.80 26.39
CA ASP A 111 -16.78 0.98 26.21
C ASP A 111 -16.63 0.03 25.03
N TYR A 112 -16.15 0.53 23.88
CA TYR A 112 -15.86 -0.28 22.72
C TYR A 112 -14.82 -1.36 23.04
N LEU A 113 -13.67 -1.00 23.62
CA LEU A 113 -12.61 -1.97 23.94
C LEU A 113 -13.10 -3.05 24.91
N ARG A 114 -13.90 -2.69 25.93
CA ARG A 114 -14.51 -3.68 26.83
C ARG A 114 -15.48 -4.60 26.11
N SER A 115 -16.24 -4.12 25.12
CA SER A 115 -17.10 -4.96 24.28
C SER A 115 -16.29 -6.00 23.47
N GLN A 116 -15.02 -5.70 23.19
CA GLN A 116 -14.07 -6.59 22.53
C GLN A 116 -13.26 -7.46 23.51
N ASN A 117 -13.66 -7.52 24.79
CA ASN A 117 -12.94 -8.19 25.88
C ASN A 117 -11.53 -7.63 26.15
N ILE A 118 -11.31 -6.35 25.85
CA ILE A 118 -10.06 -5.64 26.09
C ILE A 118 -10.25 -4.67 27.25
N ASP A 119 -9.61 -4.97 28.38
CA ASP A 119 -9.58 -4.09 29.55
C ASP A 119 -8.26 -3.30 29.57
N VAL A 120 -8.38 -1.99 29.37
CA VAL A 120 -7.28 -1.03 29.27
C VAL A 120 -6.52 -0.82 30.59
N ASP A 121 -7.10 -1.17 31.73
CA ASP A 121 -6.48 -1.06 33.05
C ASP A 121 -5.92 -2.40 33.55
N SER A 122 -6.19 -3.49 32.82
CA SER A 122 -5.77 -4.83 33.19
C SER A 122 -4.40 -5.21 32.65
N ALA A 123 -3.60 -5.88 33.48
CA ALA A 123 -2.37 -6.54 33.03
C ALA A 123 -2.61 -7.62 31.95
N LYS A 124 -3.86 -8.10 31.81
CA LYS A 124 -4.27 -9.05 30.76
C LYS A 124 -4.37 -8.40 29.36
N LEU A 125 -4.27 -7.07 29.24
CA LEU A 125 -4.22 -6.38 27.95
C LEU A 125 -3.12 -6.95 27.05
N ILE A 126 -1.91 -7.09 27.58
CA ILE A 126 -0.74 -7.55 26.82
C ILE A 126 -0.99 -8.93 26.20
N PRO A 127 -1.29 -10.00 26.97
CA PRO A 127 -1.54 -11.31 26.38
C PRO A 127 -2.75 -11.30 25.42
N ALA A 128 -3.79 -10.51 25.66
CA ALA A 128 -4.95 -10.42 24.75
C ALA A 128 -4.55 -9.87 23.37
N ILE A 129 -3.77 -8.78 23.32
CA ILE A 129 -3.29 -8.20 22.05
C ILE A 129 -2.29 -9.13 21.36
N LEU A 130 -1.42 -9.79 22.13
CA LEU A 130 -0.47 -10.75 21.57
C LEU A 130 -1.15 -12.00 21.00
N ASP A 131 -2.25 -12.45 21.60
CA ASP A 131 -3.06 -13.56 21.10
C ASP A 131 -3.81 -13.16 19.82
N PHE A 132 -4.37 -11.96 19.79
CA PHE A 132 -5.02 -11.39 18.61
C PHE A 132 -4.11 -11.38 17.38
N TYR A 133 -2.87 -10.89 17.53
CA TYR A 133 -1.87 -10.84 16.46
C TYR A 133 -1.07 -12.14 16.27
N LYS A 134 -1.28 -13.14 17.13
CA LYS A 134 -0.60 -14.44 17.12
C LYS A 134 0.93 -14.31 17.01
N THR A 135 1.48 -14.63 15.84
CA THR A 135 2.91 -14.64 15.56
C THR A 135 3.43 -13.31 15.02
N ASP A 136 2.56 -12.38 14.62
CA ASP A 136 2.99 -11.09 14.07
C ASP A 136 3.39 -10.12 15.19
N ARG A 137 4.70 -9.98 15.36
CA ARG A 137 5.31 -9.04 16.31
C ARG A 137 5.59 -7.66 15.71
N THR A 138 5.41 -7.50 14.40
CA THR A 138 5.75 -6.28 13.65
C THR A 138 4.79 -5.15 13.98
N PHE A 139 3.50 -5.48 14.18
CA PHE A 139 2.47 -4.51 14.55
C PHE A 139 2.14 -4.52 16.04
N SER A 140 2.00 -5.71 16.64
CA SER A 140 1.59 -5.83 18.05
C SER A 140 2.57 -5.17 19.03
N VAL A 141 3.88 -5.29 18.80
CA VAL A 141 4.89 -4.77 19.73
C VAL A 141 4.96 -3.23 19.74
N PRO A 142 5.00 -2.52 18.58
CA PRO A 142 4.88 -1.06 18.57
C PRO A 142 3.61 -0.53 19.23
N ILE A 143 2.45 -1.14 18.96
CA ILE A 143 1.16 -0.75 19.58
C ILE A 143 1.26 -0.84 21.09
N LEU A 144 1.66 -2.00 21.60
CA LEU A 144 1.80 -2.23 23.05
C LEU A 144 2.84 -1.32 23.69
N THR A 145 3.92 -1.01 22.97
CA THR A 145 4.97 -0.10 23.46
C THR A 145 4.42 1.31 23.65
N MET A 146 3.69 1.86 22.67
CA MET A 146 3.02 3.15 22.84
C MET A 146 2.00 3.11 23.98
N CYS A 147 1.18 2.06 24.07
CA CYS A 147 0.21 1.91 25.16
C CYS A 147 0.90 1.96 26.53
N ALA A 148 2.00 1.22 26.71
CA ALA A 148 2.76 1.23 27.97
C ALA A 148 3.39 2.60 28.27
N LEU A 149 3.89 3.32 27.26
CA LEU A 149 4.39 4.70 27.41
C LEU A 149 3.29 5.66 27.86
N CYS A 150 2.07 5.51 27.32
CA CYS A 150 0.88 6.26 27.72
C CYS A 150 0.21 5.76 29.01
N GLY A 151 0.78 4.75 29.68
CA GLY A 151 0.23 4.20 30.92
C GLY A 151 -1.04 3.36 30.72
N VAL A 152 -1.08 2.53 29.68
CA VAL A 152 -2.20 1.63 29.34
C VAL A 152 -1.67 0.18 29.27
N PRO A 153 -1.87 -0.65 30.31
CA PRO A 153 -2.46 -0.33 31.62
C PRO A 153 -1.50 0.42 32.57
N GLY A 154 -0.19 0.38 32.29
CA GLY A 154 0.85 0.95 33.15
C GLY A 154 2.25 0.65 32.63
N LYS A 155 3.29 1.28 33.20
CA LYS A 155 4.68 1.10 32.76
C LYS A 155 5.24 -0.29 33.11
N GLU A 156 4.63 -0.99 34.06
CA GLU A 156 4.94 -2.39 34.39
C GLU A 156 4.74 -3.32 33.19
N ALA A 157 3.89 -2.94 32.23
CA ALA A 157 3.60 -3.72 31.04
C ALA A 157 4.85 -4.04 30.19
N PHE A 158 5.90 -3.20 30.26
CA PHE A 158 7.17 -3.41 29.54
C PHE A 158 7.87 -4.74 29.84
N ASP A 159 7.62 -5.33 31.02
CA ASP A 159 8.17 -6.63 31.39
C ASP A 159 7.48 -7.79 30.64
N SER A 160 6.26 -7.58 30.14
CA SER A 160 5.46 -8.57 29.39
C SER A 160 5.49 -8.36 27.86
N ILE A 161 5.90 -7.19 27.39
CA ILE A 161 6.00 -6.89 25.95
C ILE A 161 7.20 -7.65 25.35
N PRO A 162 7.05 -8.39 24.23
CA PRO A 162 8.16 -9.06 23.57
C PRO A 162 9.29 -8.10 23.19
N GLN A 163 10.54 -8.47 23.46
CA GLN A 163 11.68 -7.62 23.08
C GLN A 163 11.91 -7.69 21.57
N LEU A 164 11.99 -6.53 20.92
CA LEU A 164 12.52 -6.43 19.57
C LEU A 164 14.06 -6.41 19.62
N PRO A 165 14.75 -7.38 19.00
CA PRO A 165 16.21 -7.52 19.10
C PRO A 165 16.92 -6.51 18.18
N PHE A 166 16.96 -5.24 18.58
CA PHE A 166 17.55 -4.16 17.79
C PHE A 166 19.04 -4.36 17.50
N GLU A 167 19.75 -5.14 18.31
CA GLU A 167 21.14 -5.56 18.05
C GLU A 167 21.31 -6.25 16.70
N LEU A 168 20.27 -6.95 16.22
CA LEU A 168 20.31 -7.63 14.93
C LEU A 168 20.38 -6.66 13.77
N SER A 169 19.91 -5.41 13.92
CA SER A 169 19.98 -4.36 12.89
C SER A 169 21.40 -4.08 12.37
N LEU A 170 22.42 -4.45 13.15
CA LEU A 170 23.83 -4.24 12.83
C LEU A 170 24.44 -5.36 11.99
N LEU A 171 23.70 -6.46 11.77
CA LEU A 171 24.19 -7.58 10.97
C LEU A 171 24.16 -7.24 9.47
N PRO A 172 25.09 -7.80 8.67
CA PRO A 172 25.07 -7.67 7.23
C PRO A 172 23.74 -8.18 6.64
N ARG A 173 23.29 -7.55 5.54
CA ARG A 173 21.98 -7.87 4.94
C ARG A 173 21.84 -9.34 4.53
N SER A 174 22.90 -9.93 4.00
CA SER A 174 22.98 -11.34 3.62
C SER A 174 22.72 -12.30 4.79
N PHE A 175 22.87 -11.83 6.03
CA PHE A 175 22.64 -12.62 7.23
C PHE A 175 21.14 -12.70 7.59
N TYR A 176 20.33 -11.68 7.28
CA TYR A 176 18.88 -11.75 7.53
C TYR A 176 18.20 -12.80 6.65
N SER A 177 18.57 -12.86 5.37
CA SER A 177 18.08 -13.89 4.44
C SER A 177 18.53 -15.30 4.85
N ALA A 178 19.72 -15.44 5.45
CA ALA A 178 20.26 -16.72 5.90
C ALA A 178 19.65 -17.21 7.21
N LEU A 179 19.33 -16.30 8.14
CA LEU A 179 18.75 -16.63 9.45
C LEU A 179 17.22 -16.75 9.45
N ASN A 180 16.56 -16.56 8.31
CA ASN A 180 15.10 -16.60 8.20
C ASN A 180 14.41 -15.67 9.21
N LEU A 181 15.08 -14.55 9.56
CA LEU A 181 14.56 -13.58 10.52
C LEU A 181 13.42 -12.83 9.86
N SER A 182 12.27 -12.73 10.54
CA SER A 182 11.07 -12.03 10.07
C SER A 182 11.21 -10.50 10.01
N VAL A 183 12.41 -9.97 10.24
CA VAL A 183 12.66 -8.53 10.22
C VAL A 183 12.89 -8.10 8.77
N VAL A 184 11.82 -7.59 8.19
CA VAL A 184 11.85 -6.89 6.91
C VAL A 184 12.76 -5.68 6.98
N SER A 185 13.37 -5.30 5.86
CA SER A 185 14.05 -4.02 5.72
C SER A 185 13.19 -2.84 6.20
N TYR A 186 11.85 -2.90 6.04
CA TYR A 186 10.98 -1.82 6.54
C TYR A 186 10.74 -1.76 8.03
N ALA A 187 10.87 -2.89 8.71
CA ALA A 187 10.72 -2.92 10.14
C ALA A 187 11.98 -2.39 10.83
N ILE A 188 13.11 -2.16 10.13
CA ILE A 188 14.38 -1.76 10.76
C ILE A 188 14.25 -0.50 11.63
N PRO A 189 13.63 0.61 11.17
CA PRO A 189 13.48 1.80 12.01
C PRO A 189 12.72 1.51 13.31
N ALA A 190 11.58 0.83 13.21
CA ALA A 190 10.77 0.43 14.36
C ALA A 190 11.52 -0.56 15.27
N LEU A 191 12.16 -1.59 14.71
CA LEU A 191 12.98 -2.56 15.42
C LEU A 191 14.01 -1.85 16.30
N ILE A 192 14.68 -0.83 15.75
CA ILE A 192 15.67 -0.05 16.47
C ILE A 192 15.02 0.78 17.58
N ALA A 193 14.09 1.68 17.23
CA ALA A 193 13.56 2.65 18.19
C ALA A 193 12.69 1.99 19.27
N VAL A 194 11.75 1.14 18.87
CA VAL A 194 10.85 0.40 19.78
C VAL A 194 11.66 -0.62 20.59
N GLY A 195 12.62 -1.31 19.98
CA GLY A 195 13.51 -2.22 20.69
C GLY A 195 14.35 -1.54 21.76
N ILE A 196 14.89 -0.35 21.48
CA ILE A 196 15.61 0.48 22.45
C ILE A 196 14.69 0.91 23.60
N ALA A 197 13.46 1.36 23.29
CA ALA A 197 12.49 1.76 24.31
C ALA A 197 12.16 0.61 25.27
N ILE A 198 11.78 -0.55 24.72
CA ILE A 198 11.48 -1.74 25.55
C ILE A 198 12.71 -2.11 26.39
N PHE A 199 13.90 -2.11 25.80
CA PHE A 199 15.13 -2.41 26.52
C PHE A 199 15.41 -1.42 27.66
N LYS A 200 15.10 -0.13 27.50
CA LYS A 200 15.28 0.88 28.55
C LYS A 200 14.30 0.70 29.70
N PHE A 201 13.01 0.57 29.40
CA PHE A 201 11.94 0.53 30.40
C PHE A 201 11.74 -0.82 31.07
N ARG A 202 12.24 -1.92 30.48
CA ARG A 202 12.19 -3.24 31.10
C ARG A 202 13.01 -3.29 32.39
N ARG A 203 12.42 -3.79 33.48
CA ARG A 203 13.08 -3.90 34.79
C ARG A 203 14.05 -5.08 34.84
N ARG A 204 13.64 -6.23 34.32
CA ARG A 204 14.42 -7.48 34.36
C ARG A 204 15.25 -7.64 33.10
N LYS A 205 16.57 -7.55 33.23
CA LYS A 205 17.51 -7.68 32.10
C LYS A 205 18.48 -8.84 32.35
N ASN A 206 18.62 -9.72 31.35
CA ASN A 206 19.70 -10.69 31.34
C ASN A 206 21.05 -9.94 31.26
N PRO A 207 22.02 -10.17 32.17
CA PRO A 207 23.26 -9.39 32.24
C PRO A 207 24.09 -9.41 30.95
N LEU A 208 24.17 -10.56 30.26
CA LEU A 208 24.91 -10.69 29.01
C LEU A 208 24.24 -9.88 27.90
N MET A 209 22.93 -10.05 27.74
CA MET A 209 22.17 -9.30 26.73
C MET A 209 22.13 -7.81 27.01
N ARG A 210 22.21 -7.40 28.28
CA ARG A 210 22.31 -6.00 28.69
C ARG A 210 23.57 -5.36 28.11
N LEU A 211 24.73 -6.01 28.27
CA LEU A 211 26.01 -5.50 27.73
C LEU A 211 25.99 -5.41 26.20
N ILE A 212 25.49 -6.45 25.53
CA ILE A 212 25.38 -6.48 24.06
C ILE A 212 24.51 -5.31 23.58
N ARG A 213 23.32 -5.15 24.17
CA ARG A 213 22.36 -4.11 23.79
C ARG A 213 22.87 -2.71 24.09
N GLU A 214 23.44 -2.47 25.27
CA GLU A 214 24.06 -1.19 25.64
C GLU A 214 25.14 -0.79 24.62
N SER A 215 26.02 -1.73 24.24
CA SER A 215 27.06 -1.47 23.23
C SER A 215 26.50 -1.24 21.81
N SER A 216 25.31 -1.78 21.54
CA SER A 216 24.66 -1.70 20.21
C SER A 216 23.90 -0.39 20.00
N VAL A 217 23.36 0.24 21.05
CA VAL A 217 22.50 1.44 20.95
C VAL A 217 23.11 2.51 20.04
N LYS A 218 24.34 2.96 20.32
CA LYS A 218 24.98 4.04 19.55
C LYS A 218 25.17 3.68 18.08
N ARG A 219 25.42 2.41 17.76
CA ARG A 219 25.57 1.95 16.38
C ARG A 219 24.22 1.88 15.67
N SER A 220 23.19 1.38 16.35
CA SER A 220 21.83 1.31 15.82
C SER A 220 21.24 2.70 15.58
N LEU A 221 21.46 3.67 16.47
CA LEU A 221 21.04 5.06 16.26
C LEU A 221 21.73 5.72 15.06
N ARG A 222 23.02 5.42 14.82
CA ARG A 222 23.72 5.90 13.62
C ARG A 222 23.16 5.27 12.35
N LEU A 223 22.83 3.99 12.37
CA LEU A 223 22.15 3.33 11.26
C LEU A 223 20.78 3.97 10.99
N LEU A 224 20.03 4.24 12.05
CA LEU A 224 18.71 4.88 11.98
C LEU A 224 18.78 6.23 11.27
N ARG A 225 19.73 7.11 11.67
CA ARG A 225 19.97 8.38 10.94
C ARG A 225 20.38 8.15 9.49
N LYS A 226 21.25 7.16 9.22
CA LYS A 226 21.74 6.88 7.86
C LYS A 226 20.62 6.46 6.90
N ILE A 227 19.60 5.76 7.38
CA ILE A 227 18.50 5.25 6.54
C ILE A 227 17.29 6.21 6.51
N GLN A 228 17.32 7.32 7.25
CA GLN A 228 16.27 8.32 7.22
C GLN A 228 16.32 9.07 5.87
N PRO A 229 15.22 9.09 5.11
CA PRO A 229 15.08 9.87 3.89
C PRO A 229 15.20 11.38 4.11
N GLU A 230 15.45 12.12 3.03
CA GLU A 230 15.54 13.59 3.05
C GLU A 230 14.21 14.26 3.46
N SER A 231 13.08 13.60 3.22
CA SER A 231 11.77 14.04 3.70
C SER A 231 11.68 14.07 5.23
N GLY A 232 12.54 13.34 5.94
CA GLY A 232 12.58 13.23 7.40
C GLY A 232 11.72 12.11 7.98
N GLY A 233 10.77 11.57 7.22
CA GLY A 233 9.94 10.42 7.63
C GLY A 233 10.48 9.10 7.09
N TYR A 234 10.19 7.98 7.75
CA TYR A 234 10.53 6.66 7.22
C TYR A 234 9.41 6.15 6.33
N LEU A 235 9.75 5.78 5.10
CA LEU A 235 8.80 5.30 4.09
C LEU A 235 7.65 6.26 3.79
N GLU A 236 7.82 7.55 4.05
CA GLU A 236 6.70 8.50 3.99
C GLU A 236 5.50 8.08 4.87
N ALA A 237 5.70 7.14 5.80
CA ALA A 237 4.69 6.55 6.64
C ALA A 237 4.60 7.29 7.96
N ILE A 238 3.42 7.84 8.25
CA ILE A 238 3.14 8.59 9.46
C ILE A 238 3.29 7.69 10.69
N PRO A 239 2.68 6.48 10.73
CA PRO A 239 2.77 5.65 11.92
C PRO A 239 4.18 5.19 12.25
N LEU A 240 4.94 4.75 11.24
CA LEU A 240 6.32 4.30 11.44
C LEU A 240 7.20 5.43 11.98
N THR A 241 7.09 6.63 11.38
CA THR A 241 7.84 7.81 11.81
C THR A 241 7.48 8.22 13.23
N ALA A 242 6.17 8.27 13.55
CA ALA A 242 5.70 8.61 14.88
C ALA A 242 6.16 7.61 15.95
N PHE A 243 6.06 6.31 15.70
CA PHE A 243 6.56 5.27 16.62
C PHE A 243 8.07 5.41 16.87
N VAL A 244 8.85 5.70 15.84
CA VAL A 244 10.29 5.94 15.98
C VAL A 244 10.54 7.17 16.87
N VAL A 245 9.90 8.29 16.55
CA VAL A 245 10.06 9.55 17.27
C VAL A 245 9.67 9.40 18.74
N LEU A 246 8.47 8.92 19.05
CA LEU A 246 7.99 8.81 20.44
C LEU A 246 8.87 7.87 21.27
N CYS A 247 9.32 6.76 20.69
CA CYS A 247 10.18 5.81 21.40
C CYS A 247 11.57 6.39 21.67
N LEU A 248 12.15 7.15 20.73
CA LEU A 248 13.45 7.79 20.92
C LEU A 248 13.37 8.91 21.96
N VAL A 249 12.33 9.74 21.92
CA VAL A 249 12.10 10.81 22.90
C VAL A 249 12.02 10.22 24.30
N GLU A 250 11.13 9.26 24.54
CA GLU A 250 10.95 8.61 25.85
C GLU A 250 12.18 7.80 26.27
N SER A 251 13.00 7.35 25.31
CA SER A 251 14.28 6.70 25.61
C SER A 251 15.40 7.68 25.96
N GLY A 252 15.14 8.99 26.05
CA GLY A 252 16.14 10.01 26.39
C GLY A 252 17.04 10.41 25.21
N TYR A 253 16.52 10.31 23.98
CA TYR A 253 17.23 10.69 22.75
C TYR A 253 16.50 11.82 21.99
N ARG A 254 15.76 12.68 22.71
CA ARG A 254 14.99 13.80 22.16
C ARG A 254 15.80 14.71 21.23
N ASP A 255 17.05 15.01 21.58
CA ASP A 255 17.87 16.01 20.89
C ASP A 255 18.58 15.49 19.65
N LEU A 256 18.36 14.23 19.26
CA LEU A 256 18.95 13.69 18.05
C LEU A 256 18.34 14.34 16.80
N GLU A 257 19.17 14.56 15.80
CA GLU A 257 18.76 15.09 14.49
C GLU A 257 17.63 14.28 13.86
N VAL A 258 17.70 12.94 13.96
CA VAL A 258 16.66 12.03 13.47
C VAL A 258 15.28 12.30 14.07
N VAL A 259 15.23 12.72 15.34
CA VAL A 259 13.97 13.05 16.04
C VAL A 259 13.45 14.40 15.55
N ARG A 260 14.32 15.40 15.43
CA ARG A 260 13.94 16.74 14.92
C ARG A 260 13.35 16.65 13.52
N ASP A 261 14.00 15.91 12.62
CA ASP A 261 13.54 15.74 11.24
C ASP A 261 12.22 14.94 11.19
N GLY A 262 12.07 13.94 12.06
CA GLY A 262 10.81 13.19 12.20
C GLY A 262 9.65 14.06 12.72
N ILE A 263 9.90 14.96 13.67
CA ILE A 263 8.89 15.92 14.15
C ILE A 263 8.54 16.93 13.06
N ALA A 264 9.54 17.45 12.34
CA ALA A 264 9.32 18.36 11.22
C ALA A 264 8.48 17.69 10.11
N PHE A 265 8.74 16.41 9.83
CA PHE A 265 7.93 15.59 8.94
C PHE A 265 6.48 15.53 9.42
N LEU A 266 6.23 15.10 10.67
CA LEU A 266 4.86 14.97 11.20
C LEU A 266 4.09 16.29 11.17
N LYS A 267 4.73 17.41 11.51
CA LYS A 267 4.11 18.75 11.46
C LYS A 267 3.76 19.16 10.03
N ARG A 268 4.65 18.90 9.07
CA ARG A 268 4.43 19.25 7.66
C ARG A 268 3.36 18.41 7.00
N THR A 269 3.19 17.15 7.41
CA THR A 269 2.23 16.22 6.82
C THR A 269 0.85 16.26 7.47
N GLN A 270 0.66 17.08 8.52
CA GLN A 270 -0.67 17.28 9.10
C GLN A 270 -1.56 18.00 8.08
N ARG A 271 -2.78 17.49 7.91
CA ARG A 271 -3.80 18.11 7.04
C ARG A 271 -4.46 19.27 7.76
N GLU A 272 -5.10 20.15 6.99
CA GLU A 272 -5.81 21.33 7.52
C GLU A 272 -6.92 20.97 8.52
N ASP A 273 -7.54 19.80 8.36
CA ASP A 273 -8.56 19.26 9.27
C ASP A 273 -7.98 18.64 10.55
N GLY A 274 -6.65 18.68 10.71
CA GLY A 274 -5.93 18.11 11.84
C GLY A 274 -5.53 16.66 11.69
N SER A 275 -5.93 16.00 10.60
CA SER A 275 -5.70 14.57 10.41
C SER A 275 -4.37 14.24 9.76
N TRP A 276 -4.02 12.96 9.78
CA TRP A 276 -2.91 12.39 9.03
C TRP A 276 -3.38 11.16 8.25
N PRO A 277 -2.87 10.91 7.04
CA PRO A 277 -3.02 9.62 6.36
C PRO A 277 -2.04 8.56 6.92
N ILE A 278 -2.10 7.33 6.39
CA ILE A 278 -1.12 6.28 6.70
C ILE A 278 0.25 6.58 6.09
N ASP A 279 0.26 7.03 4.83
CA ASP A 279 1.39 7.50 4.05
C ASP A 279 1.04 8.86 3.46
N ILE A 280 2.03 9.72 3.17
CA ILE A 280 1.77 11.07 2.64
C ILE A 280 0.82 11.04 1.43
N ASP A 281 1.20 10.27 0.40
CA ASP A 281 0.48 10.12 -0.86
C ASP A 281 0.91 8.84 -1.60
N LEU A 282 0.20 8.55 -2.70
CA LEU A 282 0.52 7.49 -3.67
C LEU A 282 0.76 8.09 -5.07
N SER A 283 1.42 9.25 -5.14
CA SER A 283 1.46 10.09 -6.35
C SER A 283 1.99 9.39 -7.61
N THR A 284 3.00 8.53 -7.49
CA THR A 284 3.49 7.73 -8.63
C THR A 284 2.44 6.72 -9.05
N TRP A 285 1.91 5.97 -8.09
CA TRP A 285 0.91 4.93 -8.33
C TRP A 285 -0.32 5.50 -9.05
N VAL A 286 -0.96 6.51 -8.48
CA VAL A 286 -2.18 7.10 -9.05
C VAL A 286 -1.92 7.84 -10.37
N THR A 287 -0.71 8.38 -10.57
CA THR A 287 -0.31 8.93 -11.88
C THR A 287 -0.23 7.84 -12.94
N THR A 288 0.33 6.67 -12.63
CA THR A 288 0.38 5.56 -13.60
C THR A 288 -0.99 4.96 -13.88
N LEU A 289 -1.89 4.89 -12.88
CA LEU A 289 -3.29 4.50 -13.07
C LEU A 289 -4.06 5.51 -13.93
N ALA A 290 -3.85 6.81 -13.72
CA ALA A 290 -4.45 7.86 -14.52
C ALA A 290 -3.98 7.81 -15.99
N VAL A 291 -2.68 7.60 -16.22
CA VAL A 291 -2.16 7.40 -17.58
C VAL A 291 -2.74 6.13 -18.20
N LYS A 292 -2.84 5.04 -17.43
CA LYS A 292 -3.41 3.77 -17.90
C LYS A 292 -4.85 3.93 -18.34
N SER A 293 -5.67 4.66 -17.59
CA SER A 293 -7.11 4.80 -17.86
C SER A 293 -7.42 5.66 -19.09
N ILE A 294 -6.47 6.49 -19.55
CA ILE A 294 -6.63 7.36 -20.73
C ILE A 294 -5.70 7.01 -21.89
N LYS A 295 -4.87 5.96 -21.78
CA LYS A 295 -3.83 5.61 -22.77
C LYS A 295 -4.36 5.39 -24.19
N ASP A 296 -5.63 5.02 -24.29
CA ASP A 296 -6.29 4.68 -25.55
C ASP A 296 -7.10 5.86 -26.14
N GLN A 297 -7.01 7.03 -25.51
CA GLN A 297 -7.54 8.30 -26.01
C GLN A 297 -6.36 9.17 -26.51
N PRO A 298 -5.86 8.99 -27.75
CA PRO A 298 -4.57 9.53 -28.18
C PRO A 298 -4.46 11.06 -28.11
N ASP A 299 -5.57 11.77 -28.29
CA ASP A 299 -5.63 13.23 -28.38
C ASP A 299 -5.95 13.93 -27.03
N ILE A 300 -6.16 13.15 -25.96
CA ILE A 300 -6.59 13.72 -24.68
C ILE A 300 -5.50 14.51 -23.96
N LEU A 301 -4.24 14.09 -24.13
CA LEU A 301 -3.06 14.77 -23.61
C LEU A 301 -2.30 15.42 -24.75
N ARG A 302 -2.00 16.72 -24.60
CA ARG A 302 -1.13 17.45 -25.52
C ARG A 302 0.31 16.93 -25.43
N LEU A 303 1.10 17.18 -26.46
CA LEU A 303 2.49 16.71 -26.52
C LEU A 303 3.33 17.25 -25.35
N ASP A 304 3.14 18.52 -24.96
CA ASP A 304 3.86 19.12 -23.84
C ASP A 304 3.49 18.45 -22.50
N GLU A 305 2.23 18.03 -22.34
CA GLU A 305 1.75 17.32 -21.15
C GLU A 305 2.34 15.91 -21.08
N LYS A 306 2.35 15.17 -22.21
CA LYS A 306 3.01 13.86 -22.30
C LYS A 306 4.50 13.95 -21.96
N GLN A 307 5.19 14.98 -22.45
CA GLN A 307 6.60 15.24 -22.16
C GLN A 307 6.84 15.63 -20.69
N LYS A 308 5.94 16.41 -20.07
CA LYS A 308 6.02 16.76 -18.63
C LYS A 308 5.88 15.51 -17.77
N LEU A 309 4.85 14.69 -18.01
CA LEU A 309 4.64 13.43 -17.29
C LEU A 309 5.81 12.47 -17.48
N THR A 310 6.32 12.33 -18.71
CA THR A 310 7.51 11.51 -19.00
C THR A 310 8.71 12.00 -18.19
N ARG A 311 9.02 13.30 -18.20
CA ARG A 311 10.13 13.87 -17.42
C ARG A 311 9.95 13.67 -15.92
N HIS A 312 8.74 13.81 -15.39
CA HIS A 312 8.44 13.56 -13.99
C HIS A 312 8.76 12.11 -13.62
N LEU A 313 8.19 11.13 -14.33
CA LEU A 313 8.43 9.70 -14.08
C LEU A 313 9.92 9.32 -14.22
N LEU A 314 10.63 9.89 -15.21
CA LEU A 314 12.07 9.68 -15.35
C LEU A 314 12.88 10.29 -14.19
N SER A 315 12.42 11.41 -13.61
CA SER A 315 13.13 12.10 -12.55
C SER A 315 13.13 11.33 -11.22
N ILE A 316 12.07 10.55 -10.96
CA ILE A 316 11.87 9.78 -9.73
C ILE A 316 12.35 8.32 -9.82
N GLN A 317 12.92 7.90 -10.96
CA GLN A 317 13.52 6.57 -11.07
C GLN A 317 14.70 6.45 -10.11
N ASN A 318 14.77 5.36 -9.33
CA ASN A 318 15.88 5.14 -8.41
C ASN A 318 17.20 4.89 -9.17
N LYS A 319 18.22 5.70 -8.86
CA LYS A 319 19.54 5.68 -9.55
C LYS A 319 20.67 5.03 -8.76
N HIS A 320 20.41 4.66 -7.50
CA HIS A 320 21.42 4.14 -6.59
C HIS A 320 20.97 2.82 -5.95
N ILE A 321 21.89 2.11 -5.31
CA ILE A 321 21.49 0.98 -4.47
C ILE A 321 20.64 1.55 -3.34
N HIS A 322 19.39 1.11 -3.26
CA HIS A 322 18.44 1.77 -2.37
C HIS A 322 18.83 1.53 -0.89
N PRO A 323 18.92 2.59 -0.06
CA PRO A 323 19.46 2.49 1.29
C PRO A 323 18.58 1.65 2.22
N PHE A 324 17.34 1.38 1.85
CA PHE A 324 16.38 0.67 2.70
C PHE A 324 16.34 -0.83 2.42
N ASN A 325 15.88 -1.24 1.24
CA ASN A 325 15.77 -2.64 0.80
C ASN A 325 17.04 -3.17 0.08
N GLY A 326 17.96 -2.29 -0.34
CA GLY A 326 19.21 -2.72 -0.99
C GLY A 326 19.06 -3.21 -2.41
N THR A 327 17.93 -2.94 -3.05
CA THR A 327 17.71 -3.29 -4.45
C THR A 327 18.61 -2.43 -5.35
N SER A 328 18.95 -3.01 -6.51
CA SER A 328 19.71 -2.32 -7.55
C SER A 328 18.98 -1.06 -8.06
N PRO A 329 19.68 -0.13 -8.72
CA PRO A 329 19.03 0.95 -9.47
C PRO A 329 18.05 0.44 -10.53
N GLY A 330 17.05 1.25 -10.89
CA GLY A 330 16.18 1.03 -12.04
C GLY A 330 14.68 0.95 -11.74
N GLY A 331 14.28 0.65 -10.51
CA GLY A 331 12.87 0.61 -10.12
C GLY A 331 12.29 1.98 -9.73
N TRP A 332 10.97 1.99 -9.54
CA TRP A 332 10.15 3.10 -9.04
C TRP A 332 9.36 2.65 -7.81
N GLY A 333 9.06 3.60 -6.93
CA GLY A 333 8.14 3.38 -5.81
C GLY A 333 6.89 4.24 -5.91
N TRP A 334 5.94 4.01 -5.02
CA TRP A 334 4.58 4.58 -5.02
C TRP A 334 4.46 6.10 -4.95
N THR A 335 5.51 6.84 -4.60
CA THR A 335 5.46 8.31 -4.47
C THR A 335 6.71 8.99 -5.02
N SER A 336 6.58 10.28 -5.31
CA SER A 336 7.67 11.16 -5.75
C SER A 336 8.60 11.63 -4.61
N HIS A 337 8.24 11.38 -3.34
CA HIS A 337 9.06 11.77 -2.18
C HIS A 337 10.26 10.83 -1.97
N SER A 338 11.30 11.35 -1.33
CA SER A 338 12.60 10.68 -1.17
C SER A 338 12.57 9.37 -0.36
N GLY A 339 11.55 9.15 0.45
CA GLY A 339 11.37 7.96 1.27
C GLY A 339 10.68 6.81 0.54
N SER A 340 10.24 7.02 -0.70
CA SER A 340 9.67 5.96 -1.52
C SER A 340 10.69 4.84 -1.79
N VAL A 341 10.24 3.59 -1.73
CA VAL A 341 11.08 2.42 -1.98
C VAL A 341 10.69 1.81 -3.31
N PRO A 342 11.64 1.48 -4.20
CA PRO A 342 11.33 0.78 -5.43
C PRO A 342 10.65 -0.56 -5.17
N ASP A 343 9.53 -0.80 -5.85
CA ASP A 343 8.68 -1.97 -5.66
C ASP A 343 8.15 -2.59 -6.97
N GLY A 344 7.63 -3.81 -6.83
CA GLY A 344 7.14 -4.69 -7.88
C GLY A 344 5.75 -4.36 -8.41
N ASP A 345 5.08 -3.34 -7.89
CA ASP A 345 3.78 -2.87 -8.41
C ASP A 345 3.90 -1.56 -9.18
N ASP A 346 4.62 -0.58 -8.62
CA ASP A 346 4.86 0.73 -9.22
C ASP A 346 5.87 0.69 -10.37
N THR A 347 6.86 -0.20 -10.31
CA THR A 347 7.84 -0.36 -11.39
C THR A 347 7.18 -0.81 -12.71
N PRO A 348 6.38 -1.90 -12.75
CA PRO A 348 5.62 -2.27 -13.94
C PRO A 348 4.65 -1.17 -14.41
N GLY A 349 3.94 -0.53 -13.46
CA GLY A 349 2.99 0.55 -13.77
C GLY A 349 3.66 1.73 -14.47
N THR A 350 4.81 2.16 -13.93
CA THR A 350 5.61 3.25 -14.50
C THR A 350 6.18 2.89 -15.86
N MET A 351 6.66 1.65 -16.05
CA MET A 351 7.13 1.18 -17.36
C MET A 351 6.01 1.25 -18.41
N LEU A 352 4.81 0.78 -18.07
CA LEU A 352 3.66 0.80 -18.97
C LEU A 352 3.19 2.23 -19.26
N ALA A 353 3.18 3.12 -18.26
CA ALA A 353 2.86 4.53 -18.43
C ALA A 353 3.87 5.23 -19.34
N LEU A 354 5.17 5.00 -19.15
CA LEU A 354 6.23 5.56 -20.00
C LEU A 354 6.10 5.07 -21.46
N ILE A 355 5.80 3.79 -21.68
CA ILE A 355 5.53 3.25 -23.02
C ILE A 355 4.31 3.93 -23.65
N ALA A 356 3.22 4.11 -22.90
CA ALA A 356 1.99 4.73 -23.39
C ALA A 356 2.18 6.21 -23.76
N LEU A 357 2.83 6.99 -22.88
CA LEU A 357 3.09 8.42 -23.09
C LEU A 357 4.02 8.68 -24.29
N ASN A 358 4.90 7.73 -24.61
CA ASN A 358 5.93 7.84 -25.64
C ASN A 358 5.66 6.94 -26.85
N LYS A 359 4.40 6.53 -27.08
CA LYS A 359 4.01 5.61 -28.17
C LYS A 359 4.53 6.04 -29.55
N ASN A 360 4.53 7.34 -29.85
CA ASN A 360 4.97 7.88 -31.15
C ASN A 360 6.50 8.09 -31.26
N ASN A 361 7.20 8.17 -30.13
CA ASN A 361 8.65 8.29 -30.07
C ASN A 361 9.15 7.64 -28.78
N PRO A 362 9.43 6.32 -28.78
CA PRO A 362 9.80 5.59 -27.55
C PRO A 362 11.17 5.95 -26.97
N GLU A 363 12.03 6.65 -27.72
CA GLU A 363 13.44 6.84 -27.38
C GLU A 363 13.70 7.55 -26.04
N PRO A 364 12.94 8.59 -25.63
CA PRO A 364 13.10 9.22 -24.32
C PRO A 364 12.87 8.27 -23.13
N ALA A 365 12.01 7.26 -23.29
CA ALA A 365 11.66 6.31 -22.22
C ALA A 365 12.53 5.05 -22.23
N LYS A 366 13.15 4.72 -23.36
CA LYS A 366 13.82 3.44 -23.63
C LYS A 366 14.80 3.01 -22.55
N LYS A 367 15.75 3.87 -22.17
CA LYS A 367 16.76 3.51 -21.17
C LYS A 367 16.12 3.19 -19.81
N ALA A 368 15.21 4.06 -19.36
CA ALA A 368 14.56 3.89 -18.08
C ALA A 368 13.70 2.61 -18.05
N VAL A 369 12.93 2.34 -19.10
CA VAL A 369 12.11 1.12 -19.20
C VAL A 369 12.99 -0.14 -19.25
N ALA A 370 14.12 -0.12 -19.98
CA ALA A 370 15.05 -1.23 -20.00
C ALA A 370 15.70 -1.48 -18.63
N ASP A 371 16.06 -0.42 -17.90
CA ASP A 371 16.62 -0.51 -16.55
C ASP A 371 15.58 -1.04 -15.55
N GLY A 372 14.32 -0.60 -15.64
CA GLY A 372 13.20 -1.13 -14.86
C GLY A 372 12.92 -2.61 -15.15
N CYS A 373 12.99 -3.01 -16.42
CA CYS A 373 12.84 -4.41 -16.80
C CYS A 373 13.97 -5.29 -16.23
N ASN A 374 15.21 -4.80 -16.26
CA ASN A 374 16.34 -5.46 -15.62
C ASN A 374 16.16 -5.56 -14.10
N TRP A 375 15.63 -4.51 -13.47
CA TRP A 375 15.32 -4.49 -12.05
C TRP A 375 14.27 -5.56 -11.68
N LEU A 376 13.17 -5.65 -12.44
CA LEU A 376 12.14 -6.69 -12.25
C LEU A 376 12.74 -8.10 -12.35
N MET A 377 13.56 -8.37 -13.37
CA MET A 377 14.22 -9.68 -13.51
C MET A 377 15.11 -10.04 -12.32
N GLN A 378 15.66 -9.05 -11.60
CA GLN A 378 16.44 -9.27 -10.39
C GLN A 378 15.56 -9.48 -9.16
N LEU A 379 14.38 -8.84 -9.11
CA LEU A 379 13.39 -8.97 -8.04
C LEU A 379 12.71 -10.36 -8.04
N GLN A 380 12.49 -10.96 -9.23
CA GLN A 380 11.76 -12.21 -9.38
C GLN A 380 12.27 -13.33 -8.46
N ASN A 381 11.36 -13.96 -7.71
CA ASN A 381 11.66 -15.07 -6.82
C ASN A 381 11.94 -16.38 -7.60
N SER A 382 12.49 -17.37 -6.89
CA SER A 382 12.80 -18.68 -7.50
C SER A 382 11.57 -19.49 -7.90
N ASP A 383 10.41 -19.21 -7.28
CA ASP A 383 9.12 -19.82 -7.62
C ASP A 383 8.50 -19.23 -8.91
N GLY A 384 9.11 -18.19 -9.47
CA GLY A 384 8.71 -17.52 -10.70
C GLY A 384 7.80 -16.31 -10.51
N GLY A 385 7.29 -16.10 -9.30
CA GLY A 385 6.46 -14.94 -8.99
C GLY A 385 7.28 -13.72 -8.57
N PHE A 386 6.60 -12.59 -8.46
CA PHE A 386 7.16 -11.30 -8.10
C PHE A 386 6.69 -10.89 -6.70
N PRO A 387 7.61 -10.55 -5.78
CA PRO A 387 7.29 -9.92 -4.51
C PRO A 387 7.15 -8.41 -4.68
N THR A 388 6.87 -7.70 -3.59
CA THR A 388 6.74 -6.23 -3.57
C THR A 388 8.10 -5.56 -3.56
N PHE A 389 8.90 -5.74 -2.51
CA PHE A 389 10.08 -4.93 -2.25
C PHE A 389 11.40 -5.67 -2.46
N SER A 390 11.46 -6.96 -2.10
CA SER A 390 12.72 -7.69 -2.05
C SER A 390 12.60 -9.16 -2.45
N ARG A 391 13.60 -9.62 -3.20
CA ARG A 391 13.75 -11.04 -3.52
C ARG A 391 14.13 -11.86 -2.28
N GLY A 392 13.57 -13.06 -2.17
CA GLY A 392 14.00 -14.08 -1.19
C GLY A 392 13.23 -14.07 0.13
N TRP A 393 12.21 -13.24 0.26
CA TRP A 393 11.38 -13.11 1.47
C TRP A 393 10.07 -13.91 1.39
N GLY A 394 10.00 -14.91 0.50
CA GLY A 394 8.79 -15.69 0.17
C GLY A 394 8.09 -16.42 1.32
N LYS A 395 8.68 -16.47 2.51
CA LYS A 395 8.05 -17.04 3.72
C LYS A 395 7.35 -15.99 4.60
N LEU A 396 7.54 -14.70 4.30
CA LEU A 396 6.90 -13.62 5.02
C LEU A 396 5.64 -13.19 4.26
N PRO A 397 4.47 -13.12 4.94
CA PRO A 397 3.21 -12.83 4.27
C PRO A 397 3.18 -11.54 3.44
N PHE A 398 3.99 -10.53 3.79
CA PHE A 398 3.93 -9.19 3.19
C PHE A 398 4.83 -8.98 1.95
N ASP A 399 5.79 -9.87 1.70
CA ASP A 399 6.74 -9.76 0.57
C ASP A 399 6.99 -11.11 -0.09
N GLN A 400 5.97 -11.96 0.00
CA GLN A 400 5.87 -13.16 -0.81
C GLN A 400 5.53 -12.82 -2.25
N SER A 401 5.86 -13.74 -3.15
CA SER A 401 5.36 -13.67 -4.52
C SER A 401 3.83 -13.58 -4.51
N CYS A 402 3.23 -12.72 -5.34
CA CYS A 402 1.78 -12.61 -5.46
C CYS A 402 1.32 -12.45 -6.91
N CYS A 403 0.04 -12.74 -7.17
CA CYS A 403 -0.47 -12.93 -8.52
C CYS A 403 -0.72 -11.62 -9.26
N ASP A 404 -1.25 -10.61 -8.58
CA ASP A 404 -1.49 -9.26 -9.09
C ASP A 404 -0.19 -8.59 -9.57
N LEU A 405 0.86 -8.57 -8.74
CA LEU A 405 2.17 -8.03 -9.13
C LEU A 405 2.83 -8.88 -10.22
N THR A 406 2.71 -10.22 -10.14
CA THR A 406 3.28 -11.10 -11.18
C THR A 406 2.62 -10.88 -12.54
N GLY A 407 1.29 -10.72 -12.59
CA GLY A 407 0.56 -10.38 -13.81
C GLY A 407 0.96 -9.01 -14.35
N HIS A 408 1.13 -8.02 -13.47
CA HIS A 408 1.54 -6.66 -13.85
C HIS A 408 2.95 -6.65 -14.46
N ALA A 409 3.91 -7.30 -13.80
CA ALA A 409 5.29 -7.45 -14.27
C ALA A 409 5.37 -8.24 -15.59
N LEU A 410 4.57 -9.29 -15.74
CA LEU A 410 4.46 -10.09 -16.96
C LEU A 410 4.04 -9.22 -18.15
N LEU A 411 3.01 -8.38 -18.00
CA LEU A 411 2.58 -7.44 -19.04
C LEU A 411 3.66 -6.40 -19.36
N ALA A 412 4.27 -5.80 -18.34
CA ALA A 412 5.33 -4.79 -18.53
C ALA A 412 6.55 -5.37 -19.27
N MET A 413 6.97 -6.58 -18.93
CA MET A 413 8.04 -7.31 -19.63
C MET A 413 7.68 -7.60 -21.09
N ALA A 414 6.45 -8.08 -21.34
CA ALA A 414 5.99 -8.38 -22.69
C ALA A 414 5.91 -7.13 -23.59
N LYS A 415 5.40 -6.01 -23.06
CA LYS A 415 5.35 -4.72 -23.77
C LYS A 415 6.75 -4.15 -23.99
N THR A 416 7.66 -4.29 -23.02
CA THR A 416 9.06 -3.87 -23.18
C THR A 416 9.75 -4.63 -24.31
N ALA A 417 9.62 -5.95 -24.35
CA ALA A 417 10.19 -6.78 -25.41
C ALA A 417 9.59 -6.46 -26.79
N ASN A 418 8.30 -6.10 -26.85
CA ASN A 418 7.63 -5.74 -28.09
C ASN A 418 8.08 -4.36 -28.62
N VAL A 419 8.05 -3.33 -27.77
CA VAL A 419 8.31 -1.94 -28.19
C VAL A 419 9.79 -1.68 -28.46
N PHE A 420 10.68 -2.36 -27.74
CA PHE A 420 12.13 -2.13 -27.82
C PHE A 420 12.90 -3.30 -28.45
N SER A 421 12.22 -4.20 -29.18
CA SER A 421 12.78 -5.44 -29.75
C SER A 421 14.12 -5.23 -30.46
N ASP A 422 14.20 -4.19 -31.30
CA ASP A 422 15.34 -3.95 -32.19
C ASP A 422 16.53 -3.33 -31.47
N SER A 423 16.28 -2.82 -30.26
CA SER A 423 17.28 -2.10 -29.48
C SER A 423 17.77 -2.86 -28.26
N LEU A 424 17.05 -3.90 -27.85
CA LEU A 424 17.48 -4.80 -26.79
C LEU A 424 18.44 -5.85 -27.34
N SER A 425 19.53 -6.11 -26.61
CA SER A 425 20.44 -7.20 -26.99
C SER A 425 19.73 -8.57 -26.93
N ARG A 426 20.22 -9.53 -27.72
CA ARG A 426 19.73 -10.93 -27.67
C ARG A 426 19.72 -11.51 -26.25
N LYS A 427 20.71 -11.15 -25.43
CA LYS A 427 20.79 -11.56 -24.02
C LYS A 427 19.66 -10.96 -23.18
N GLN A 428 19.33 -9.69 -23.37
CA GLN A 428 18.21 -9.04 -22.67
C GLN A 428 16.88 -9.68 -23.07
N LEU A 429 16.62 -9.83 -24.38
CA LEU A 429 15.40 -10.47 -24.87
C LEU A 429 15.23 -11.90 -24.34
N SER A 430 16.32 -12.69 -24.33
CA SER A 430 16.32 -14.04 -23.77
C SER A 430 16.05 -14.04 -22.25
N GLY A 431 16.63 -13.09 -21.51
CA GLY A 431 16.36 -12.90 -20.09
C GLY A 431 14.89 -12.58 -19.81
N ILE A 432 14.33 -11.63 -20.57
CA ILE A 432 12.92 -11.24 -20.49
C ILE A 432 12.03 -12.45 -20.77
N LYS A 433 12.27 -13.19 -21.85
CA LYS A 433 11.49 -14.40 -22.19
C LYS A 433 11.56 -15.45 -21.07
N LYS A 434 12.73 -15.70 -20.49
CA LYS A 434 12.88 -16.63 -19.37
C LYS A 434 12.10 -16.18 -18.13
N SER A 435 12.15 -14.90 -17.80
CA SER A 435 11.40 -14.31 -16.68
C SER A 435 9.90 -14.37 -16.92
N PHE A 436 9.45 -14.04 -18.13
CA PHE A 436 8.06 -14.14 -18.59
C PHE A 436 7.49 -15.55 -18.44
N VAL A 437 8.21 -16.58 -18.91
CA VAL A 437 7.76 -17.98 -18.81
C VAL A 437 7.60 -18.42 -17.37
N LYS A 438 8.53 -18.03 -16.48
CA LYS A 438 8.41 -18.31 -15.04
C LYS A 438 7.18 -17.65 -14.42
N ALA A 439 6.88 -16.42 -14.83
CA ALA A 439 5.70 -15.70 -14.37
C ALA A 439 4.41 -16.39 -14.81
N VAL A 440 4.34 -16.87 -16.07
CA VAL A 440 3.21 -17.68 -16.58
C VAL A 440 3.02 -18.94 -15.72
N ILE A 441 4.09 -19.71 -15.48
CA ILE A 441 4.05 -20.94 -14.67
C ILE A 441 3.58 -20.64 -13.24
N TYR A 442 4.06 -19.55 -12.65
CA TYR A 442 3.64 -19.13 -11.32
C TYR A 442 2.13 -18.83 -11.29
N LEU A 443 1.63 -18.00 -12.21
CA LEU A 443 0.20 -17.65 -12.26
C LEU A 443 -0.68 -18.87 -12.49
N GLU A 444 -0.29 -19.79 -13.37
CA GLU A 444 -1.02 -21.03 -13.61
C GLU A 444 -1.11 -21.87 -12.33
N LYS A 445 0.01 -22.03 -11.63
CA LYS A 445 0.09 -22.81 -10.39
C LYS A 445 -0.71 -22.19 -9.24
N GLN A 446 -0.77 -20.86 -9.16
CA GLN A 446 -1.49 -20.14 -8.11
C GLN A 446 -2.97 -19.91 -8.42
N GLN A 447 -3.42 -20.18 -9.64
CA GLN A 447 -4.84 -20.09 -9.95
C GLN A 447 -5.60 -21.16 -9.17
N HIS A 448 -6.53 -20.72 -8.31
CA HIS A 448 -7.34 -21.63 -7.51
C HIS A 448 -8.20 -22.54 -8.40
N SER A 449 -8.63 -23.69 -7.89
CA SER A 449 -9.48 -24.64 -8.63
C SER A 449 -10.80 -24.03 -9.11
N SER A 450 -11.32 -23.03 -8.39
CA SER A 450 -12.49 -22.24 -8.79
C SER A 450 -12.19 -21.11 -9.77
N GLY A 451 -10.94 -20.93 -10.18
CA GLY A 451 -10.51 -19.98 -11.21
C GLY A 451 -9.96 -18.64 -10.70
N HIS A 452 -10.04 -18.36 -9.40
CA HIS A 452 -9.61 -17.07 -8.85
C HIS A 452 -8.11 -16.99 -8.55
N TRP A 453 -7.61 -15.76 -8.44
CA TRP A 453 -6.32 -15.41 -7.85
C TRP A 453 -6.50 -14.46 -6.67
N LEU A 454 -5.58 -14.53 -5.70
CA LEU A 454 -5.54 -13.60 -4.58
C LEU A 454 -4.51 -12.49 -4.85
N PRO A 455 -4.87 -11.21 -4.60
CA PRO A 455 -3.93 -10.09 -4.58
C PRO A 455 -3.17 -10.03 -3.25
N LEU A 456 -2.10 -9.24 -3.18
CA LEU A 456 -1.35 -9.03 -1.94
C LEU A 456 -1.77 -7.79 -1.15
N TRP A 457 -1.87 -6.65 -1.83
CA TRP A 457 -2.06 -5.34 -1.19
C TRP A 457 -3.51 -4.88 -1.13
N PHE A 458 -4.43 -5.61 -1.76
CA PHE A 458 -5.83 -5.22 -1.93
C PHE A 458 -6.76 -6.28 -1.35
N GLY A 459 -7.27 -6.05 -0.13
CA GLY A 459 -8.25 -6.87 0.58
C GLY A 459 -9.65 -6.28 0.52
N ASN A 460 -10.60 -6.92 1.20
CA ASN A 460 -11.95 -6.38 1.39
C ASN A 460 -12.41 -6.60 2.83
N GLN A 461 -12.66 -5.51 3.58
CA GLN A 461 -13.00 -5.57 5.01
C GLN A 461 -14.35 -6.24 5.33
N HIS A 462 -15.17 -6.50 4.31
CA HIS A 462 -16.48 -7.16 4.46
C HIS A 462 -16.42 -8.67 4.17
N THR A 463 -15.27 -9.18 3.68
CA THR A 463 -15.05 -10.62 3.55
C THR A 463 -14.58 -11.22 4.89
N ALA A 464 -14.99 -12.44 5.20
CA ALA A 464 -14.71 -13.06 6.49
C ALA A 464 -13.22 -13.29 6.78
N ASP A 465 -12.40 -13.48 5.74
CA ASP A 465 -10.96 -13.69 5.82
C ASP A 465 -10.16 -12.47 5.31
N HIS A 466 -10.84 -11.35 5.07
CA HIS A 466 -10.30 -10.09 4.54
C HIS A 466 -9.70 -10.18 3.13
N THR A 467 -9.81 -11.32 2.45
CA THR A 467 -9.27 -11.51 1.10
C THR A 467 -10.11 -10.77 0.03
N ASN A 468 -9.54 -10.61 -1.17
CA ASN A 468 -10.26 -10.04 -2.30
C ASN A 468 -10.01 -10.80 -3.61
N PRO A 469 -10.56 -12.03 -3.73
CA PRO A 469 -10.41 -12.84 -4.94
C PRO A 469 -10.99 -12.16 -6.19
N VAL A 470 -11.98 -11.28 -6.07
CA VAL A 470 -12.49 -10.51 -7.22
C VAL A 470 -11.43 -9.55 -7.75
N TYR A 471 -10.83 -8.72 -6.88
CA TYR A 471 -9.79 -7.78 -7.27
C TYR A 471 -8.59 -8.49 -7.93
N GLY A 472 -8.06 -9.53 -7.27
CA GLY A 472 -6.92 -10.29 -7.78
C GLY A 472 -7.22 -10.90 -9.15
N THR A 473 -8.39 -11.54 -9.28
CA THR A 473 -8.79 -12.19 -10.54
C THR A 473 -9.02 -11.20 -11.66
N ALA A 474 -9.68 -10.08 -11.38
CA ALA A 474 -9.94 -9.04 -12.35
C ALA A 474 -8.64 -8.42 -12.88
N ARG A 475 -7.70 -8.07 -11.98
CA ARG A 475 -6.39 -7.50 -12.38
C ARG A 475 -5.57 -8.49 -13.21
N VAL A 476 -5.39 -9.71 -12.72
CA VAL A 476 -4.61 -10.73 -13.44
C VAL A 476 -5.22 -10.97 -14.82
N THR A 477 -6.54 -11.16 -14.91
CA THR A 477 -7.22 -11.40 -16.19
C THR A 477 -7.07 -10.22 -17.15
N ALA A 478 -7.22 -8.98 -16.68
CA ALA A 478 -6.99 -7.79 -17.51
C ALA A 478 -5.54 -7.71 -18.03
N TYR A 479 -4.54 -8.01 -17.20
CA TYR A 479 -3.14 -8.04 -17.63
C TYR A 479 -2.87 -9.16 -18.65
N LEU A 480 -3.45 -10.34 -18.47
CA LEU A 480 -3.31 -11.45 -19.41
C LEU A 480 -3.98 -11.12 -20.76
N ASN A 481 -5.17 -10.51 -20.74
CA ASN A 481 -5.84 -10.02 -21.95
C ASN A 481 -4.96 -9.05 -22.74
N GLU A 482 -4.34 -8.06 -22.07
CA GLU A 482 -3.44 -7.12 -22.74
C GLU A 482 -2.13 -7.78 -23.21
N THR A 483 -1.67 -8.81 -22.49
CA THR A 483 -0.46 -9.55 -22.85
C THR A 483 -0.64 -10.32 -24.16
N LEU A 484 -1.84 -10.88 -24.42
CA LEU A 484 -2.15 -11.58 -25.67
C LEU A 484 -1.91 -10.72 -26.92
N ASN A 485 -1.95 -9.39 -26.78
CA ASN A 485 -1.67 -8.41 -27.85
C ASN A 485 -0.16 -8.13 -28.02
N THR A 486 0.71 -9.05 -27.61
CA THR A 486 2.16 -8.95 -27.76
C THR A 486 2.71 -10.24 -28.38
N PRO A 487 3.87 -10.21 -29.07
CA PRO A 487 4.47 -11.41 -29.64
C PRO A 487 4.71 -12.53 -28.61
N LEU A 488 5.19 -12.18 -27.41
CA LEU A 488 5.39 -13.15 -26.32
C LEU A 488 4.05 -13.73 -25.84
N GLY A 489 3.02 -12.90 -25.66
CA GLY A 489 1.70 -13.40 -25.28
C GLY A 489 1.09 -14.33 -26.32
N ASN A 490 1.26 -14.03 -27.61
CA ASN A 490 0.76 -14.87 -28.69
C ASN A 490 1.47 -16.25 -28.72
N GLU A 491 2.78 -16.29 -28.46
CA GLU A 491 3.56 -17.53 -28.36
C GLU A 491 3.01 -18.48 -27.28
N TYR A 492 2.51 -17.94 -26.16
CA TYR A 492 1.94 -18.70 -25.04
C TYR A 492 0.41 -18.59 -24.97
N SER A 493 -0.26 -18.26 -26.08
CA SER A 493 -1.68 -17.90 -26.09
C SER A 493 -2.61 -18.98 -25.56
N VAL A 494 -2.30 -20.27 -25.77
CA VAL A 494 -3.14 -21.39 -25.31
C VAL A 494 -3.27 -21.38 -23.79
N ILE A 495 -2.16 -21.32 -23.05
CA ILE A 495 -2.19 -21.35 -21.59
C ILE A 495 -2.76 -20.04 -21.02
N LEU A 496 -2.43 -18.90 -21.63
CA LEU A 496 -2.97 -17.61 -21.22
C LEU A 496 -4.50 -17.58 -21.37
N LYS A 497 -5.05 -18.03 -22.50
CA LYS A 497 -6.50 -18.12 -22.72
C LYS A 497 -7.20 -19.07 -21.76
N LEU A 498 -6.57 -20.20 -21.42
CA LEU A 498 -7.12 -21.14 -20.43
C LEU A 498 -7.18 -20.53 -19.03
N MET A 499 -6.17 -19.75 -18.64
CA MET A 499 -6.18 -19.01 -17.37
C MET A 499 -7.25 -17.92 -17.37
N ILE A 500 -7.35 -17.14 -18.46
CA ILE A 500 -8.36 -16.09 -18.65
C ILE A 500 -9.78 -16.67 -18.56
N ASP A 501 -10.09 -17.74 -19.29
CA ASP A 501 -11.42 -18.38 -19.27
C ASP A 501 -11.84 -18.80 -17.85
N ARG A 502 -10.93 -19.43 -17.10
CA ARG A 502 -11.17 -19.80 -15.70
C ARG A 502 -11.38 -18.58 -14.80
N GLY A 503 -10.60 -17.53 -15.00
CA GLY A 503 -10.75 -16.26 -14.27
C GLY A 503 -12.08 -15.57 -14.57
N CYS A 504 -12.49 -15.51 -15.83
CA CYS A 504 -13.78 -14.95 -16.22
C CYS A 504 -14.96 -15.76 -15.64
N LYS A 505 -14.91 -17.09 -15.72
CA LYS A 505 -15.93 -17.96 -15.12
C LYS A 505 -16.06 -17.75 -13.62
N TYR A 506 -14.94 -17.55 -12.91
CA TYR A 506 -14.98 -17.17 -11.51
C TYR A 506 -15.72 -15.84 -11.31
N LEU A 507 -15.33 -14.78 -12.03
CA LEU A 507 -15.93 -13.45 -11.88
C LEU A 507 -17.44 -13.49 -12.12
N VAL A 508 -17.89 -14.16 -13.19
CA VAL A 508 -19.33 -14.36 -13.46
C VAL A 508 -20.02 -15.09 -12.31
N SER A 509 -19.40 -16.13 -11.76
CA SER A 509 -20.01 -16.92 -10.67
C SER A 509 -20.23 -16.16 -9.35
N VAL A 510 -19.57 -15.01 -9.20
CA VAL A 510 -19.61 -14.17 -7.99
C VAL A 510 -20.19 -12.78 -8.24
N GLN A 511 -20.74 -12.49 -9.43
CA GLN A 511 -21.52 -11.28 -9.67
C GLN A 511 -22.75 -11.26 -8.75
N ASN A 512 -23.03 -10.10 -8.15
CA ASN A 512 -24.22 -9.90 -7.34
C ASN A 512 -25.47 -9.79 -8.22
N THR A 513 -26.65 -10.02 -7.63
CA THR A 513 -27.94 -9.96 -8.34
C THR A 513 -28.29 -8.56 -8.86
N ASP A 514 -27.66 -7.51 -8.33
CA ASP A 514 -27.81 -6.12 -8.79
C ASP A 514 -26.82 -5.76 -9.92
N GLY A 515 -26.03 -6.72 -10.40
CA GLY A 515 -25.02 -6.53 -11.45
C GLY A 515 -23.65 -6.09 -10.94
N SER A 516 -23.49 -5.80 -9.65
CA SER A 516 -22.23 -5.33 -9.07
C SER A 516 -21.26 -6.45 -8.71
N TRP A 517 -20.02 -6.07 -8.40
CA TRP A 517 -19.04 -6.93 -7.73
C TRP A 517 -18.51 -6.26 -6.47
N GLY A 518 -18.44 -7.02 -5.38
CA GLY A 518 -17.66 -6.70 -4.17
C GLY A 518 -16.41 -7.59 -4.08
N GLY A 519 -15.90 -7.83 -2.86
CA GLY A 519 -14.69 -8.65 -2.68
C GLY A 519 -14.85 -10.15 -2.94
N ALA A 520 -16.08 -10.66 -2.82
CA ALA A 520 -16.47 -12.04 -3.08
C ALA A 520 -17.99 -12.12 -3.35
N LYS A 521 -18.51 -13.33 -3.54
CA LYS A 521 -19.95 -13.56 -3.71
C LYS A 521 -20.76 -13.03 -2.52
N ASN A 522 -21.84 -12.30 -2.80
CA ASN A 522 -22.74 -11.70 -1.81
C ASN A 522 -22.09 -10.60 -0.93
N ILE A 523 -20.92 -10.10 -1.33
CA ILE A 523 -20.35 -8.89 -0.72
C ILE A 523 -20.83 -7.69 -1.51
N SER A 524 -21.31 -6.65 -0.82
CA SER A 524 -21.80 -5.42 -1.44
C SER A 524 -20.79 -4.84 -2.43
N GLY A 525 -21.28 -4.42 -3.59
CA GLY A 525 -20.40 -3.96 -4.66
C GLY A 525 -19.81 -2.56 -4.44
N SER A 526 -18.62 -2.35 -5.00
CA SER A 526 -17.95 -1.05 -5.09
C SER A 526 -17.76 -0.62 -6.55
N ILE A 527 -17.46 0.67 -6.75
CA ILE A 527 -17.15 1.19 -8.10
C ILE A 527 -15.87 0.52 -8.61
N GLU A 528 -14.88 0.35 -7.74
CA GLU A 528 -13.57 -0.21 -8.01
C GLU A 528 -13.67 -1.68 -8.47
N GLU A 529 -14.26 -2.55 -7.64
CA GLU A 529 -14.33 -3.99 -7.93
C GLU A 529 -15.25 -4.27 -9.13
N THR A 530 -16.38 -3.55 -9.25
CA THR A 530 -17.27 -3.65 -10.41
C THR A 530 -16.57 -3.20 -11.70
N SER A 531 -15.87 -2.07 -11.68
CA SER A 531 -15.14 -1.57 -12.85
C SER A 531 -14.02 -2.52 -13.28
N LEU A 532 -13.27 -3.07 -12.31
CA LEU A 532 -12.21 -4.04 -12.59
C LEU A 532 -12.77 -5.34 -13.17
N ALA A 533 -13.86 -5.86 -12.62
CA ALA A 533 -14.51 -7.08 -13.11
C ALA A 533 -15.01 -6.90 -14.56
N VAL A 534 -15.69 -5.79 -14.87
CA VAL A 534 -16.14 -5.49 -16.24
C VAL A 534 -14.95 -5.35 -17.20
N THR A 535 -13.87 -4.68 -16.78
CA THR A 535 -12.63 -4.55 -17.58
C THR A 535 -12.04 -5.92 -17.94
N ALA A 536 -12.07 -6.87 -17.01
CA ALA A 536 -11.59 -8.23 -17.23
C ALA A 536 -12.48 -9.04 -18.18
N LEU A 537 -13.80 -8.83 -18.11
CA LEU A 537 -14.82 -9.61 -18.80
C LEU A 537 -15.12 -9.14 -20.23
N THR A 538 -15.08 -7.83 -20.50
CA THR A 538 -15.59 -7.24 -21.76
C THR A 538 -14.97 -7.87 -23.02
N ARG A 539 -13.68 -8.22 -22.99
CA ARG A 539 -12.98 -8.83 -24.14
C ARG A 539 -13.19 -10.34 -24.29
N ASN A 540 -13.96 -10.97 -23.42
CA ASN A 540 -14.03 -12.43 -23.28
C ASN A 540 -15.44 -13.01 -23.49
N GLY A 541 -16.37 -12.22 -24.06
CA GLY A 541 -17.68 -12.73 -24.49
C GLY A 541 -18.78 -12.77 -23.41
N PHE A 542 -18.56 -12.11 -22.27
CA PHE A 542 -19.51 -12.02 -21.14
C PHE A 542 -20.30 -10.71 -21.16
N GLN A 543 -20.99 -10.43 -22.28
CA GLN A 543 -21.59 -9.13 -22.54
C GLN A 543 -22.78 -8.81 -21.61
N GLU A 544 -23.56 -9.83 -21.21
CA GLU A 544 -24.71 -9.64 -20.31
C GLU A 544 -24.28 -9.20 -18.92
N GLU A 545 -23.24 -9.85 -18.38
CA GLU A 545 -22.65 -9.53 -17.08
C GLU A 545 -21.99 -8.15 -17.11
N CYS A 546 -21.27 -7.82 -18.20
CA CYS A 546 -20.67 -6.51 -18.40
C CYS A 546 -21.74 -5.40 -18.45
N ASN A 547 -22.82 -5.60 -19.21
CA ASN A 547 -23.91 -4.62 -19.32
C ASN A 547 -24.58 -4.37 -17.96
N SER A 548 -24.81 -5.42 -17.16
CA SER A 548 -25.38 -5.30 -15.82
C SER A 548 -24.46 -4.50 -14.89
N GLY A 549 -23.15 -4.75 -14.94
CA GLY A 549 -22.16 -3.98 -14.19
C GLY A 549 -22.08 -2.51 -14.61
N LEU A 550 -22.13 -2.22 -15.91
CA LEU A 550 -22.12 -0.85 -16.43
C LEU A 550 -23.38 -0.07 -16.02
N ILE A 551 -24.55 -0.72 -16.03
CA ILE A 551 -25.81 -0.12 -15.54
C ILE A 551 -25.67 0.24 -14.06
N TRP A 552 -25.19 -0.72 -13.24
CA TRP A 552 -24.98 -0.47 -11.82
C TRP A 552 -23.99 0.67 -11.56
N LEU A 553 -22.87 0.73 -12.29
CA LEU A 553 -21.88 1.82 -12.18
C LEU A 553 -22.48 3.18 -12.52
N ALA A 554 -23.28 3.26 -13.58
CA ALA A 554 -23.96 4.49 -13.99
C ALA A 554 -24.98 4.96 -12.94
N GLU A 555 -25.74 4.03 -12.35
CA GLU A 555 -26.71 4.35 -11.29
C GLU A 555 -26.00 4.76 -10.00
N LYS A 556 -25.00 4.00 -9.56
CA LYS A 556 -24.22 4.26 -8.35
C LYS A 556 -23.52 5.62 -8.39
N THR A 557 -22.87 5.94 -9.51
CA THR A 557 -22.19 7.23 -9.66
C THR A 557 -23.15 8.41 -9.80
N LYS A 558 -24.37 8.17 -10.32
CA LYS A 558 -25.42 9.19 -10.37
C LYS A 558 -26.03 9.46 -8.99
N SER A 559 -26.21 8.43 -8.16
CA SER A 559 -26.83 8.58 -6.84
C SER A 559 -25.85 9.09 -5.79
N ASP A 560 -24.64 8.51 -5.75
CA ASP A 560 -23.71 8.68 -4.62
C ASP A 560 -22.46 9.47 -5.02
N GLY A 561 -22.22 9.65 -6.33
CA GLY A 561 -20.97 10.17 -6.86
C GLY A 561 -19.86 9.11 -6.95
N LEU A 562 -18.63 9.56 -7.22
CA LEU A 562 -17.44 8.71 -7.22
C LEU A 562 -16.93 8.54 -5.79
N VAL A 563 -17.57 7.66 -5.03
CA VAL A 563 -17.18 7.38 -3.65
C VAL A 563 -16.14 6.27 -3.63
N ALA A 564 -14.95 6.58 -3.10
CA ALA A 564 -13.92 5.58 -2.89
C ALA A 564 -14.31 4.58 -1.80
N SER A 565 -14.04 3.30 -2.03
CA SER A 565 -14.26 2.22 -1.07
C SER A 565 -12.96 1.85 -0.34
N PRO A 566 -13.02 1.44 0.94
CA PRO A 566 -11.86 0.93 1.65
C PRO A 566 -11.31 -0.33 0.99
N ILE A 567 -10.10 -0.24 0.46
CA ILE A 567 -9.35 -1.36 -0.12
C ILE A 567 -7.97 -1.34 0.52
N GLY A 568 -7.70 -2.32 1.37
CA GLY A 568 -6.58 -2.29 2.30
C GLY A 568 -5.62 -3.46 2.16
N LEU A 569 -4.57 -3.45 2.97
CA LEU A 569 -3.59 -4.52 3.07
C LEU A 569 -4.14 -5.71 3.87
N TYR A 570 -4.54 -6.80 3.20
CA TYR A 570 -5.31 -7.86 3.87
C TYR A 570 -4.55 -8.57 5.00
N PHE A 571 -3.26 -8.91 4.82
CA PHE A 571 -2.52 -9.66 5.84
C PHE A 571 -2.22 -8.85 7.11
N ALA A 572 -2.19 -7.52 6.99
CA ALA A 572 -1.98 -6.61 8.13
C ALA A 572 -3.31 -6.04 8.66
N SER A 573 -4.42 -6.27 7.94
CA SER A 573 -5.74 -5.67 8.21
C SER A 573 -5.65 -4.16 8.39
N LEU A 574 -4.89 -3.49 7.52
CA LEU A 574 -4.74 -2.04 7.49
C LEU A 574 -5.56 -1.49 6.31
N TRP A 575 -6.66 -0.82 6.62
CA TRP A 575 -7.61 -0.32 5.62
C TRP A 575 -7.37 1.15 5.26
N TYR A 576 -7.43 1.46 3.97
CA TYR A 576 -7.42 2.83 3.45
C TYR A 576 -8.32 2.92 2.21
N ASP A 577 -8.72 4.12 1.84
CA ASP A 577 -9.29 4.42 0.53
C ASP A 577 -8.46 5.51 -0.17
N GLU A 578 -8.55 5.58 -1.50
CA GLU A 578 -7.84 6.58 -2.29
C GLU A 578 -8.81 7.22 -3.30
N GLU A 579 -8.84 8.55 -3.33
CA GLU A 579 -9.83 9.35 -4.05
C GLU A 579 -9.91 9.08 -5.57
N LEU A 580 -8.79 8.77 -6.22
CA LEU A 580 -8.69 8.52 -7.65
C LEU A 580 -8.95 7.06 -8.04
N TYR A 581 -8.99 6.11 -7.11
CA TYR A 581 -9.29 4.70 -7.41
C TYR A 581 -10.63 4.49 -8.15
N PRO A 582 -11.79 4.98 -7.65
CA PRO A 582 -13.06 4.78 -8.35
C PRO A 582 -13.06 5.45 -9.73
N LEU A 583 -12.43 6.62 -9.85
CA LEU A 583 -12.38 7.37 -11.11
C LEU A 583 -11.52 6.66 -12.17
N THR A 584 -10.30 6.26 -11.81
CA THR A 584 -9.37 5.61 -12.73
C THR A 584 -9.84 4.21 -13.12
N ALA A 585 -10.40 3.45 -12.18
CA ALA A 585 -10.99 2.13 -12.46
C ALA A 585 -12.18 2.25 -13.41
N TYR A 586 -13.09 3.22 -13.17
CA TYR A 586 -14.26 3.38 -14.04
C TYR A 586 -13.89 3.89 -15.43
N LEU A 587 -12.92 4.79 -15.55
CA LEU A 587 -12.37 5.21 -16.84
C LEU A 587 -11.74 4.04 -17.61
N GLU A 588 -10.95 3.20 -16.94
CA GLU A 588 -10.37 2.00 -17.54
C GLU A 588 -11.47 1.06 -18.08
N CYS A 589 -12.53 0.86 -17.28
CA CYS A 589 -13.70 0.06 -17.65
C CYS A 589 -14.41 0.58 -18.91
N LEU A 590 -14.78 1.87 -18.94
CA LEU A 590 -15.45 2.48 -20.09
C LEU A 590 -14.58 2.45 -21.36
N SER A 591 -13.27 2.68 -21.21
CA SER A 591 -12.32 2.62 -22.33
C SER A 591 -12.21 1.19 -22.89
N ALA A 592 -12.17 0.18 -22.01
CA ALA A 592 -12.11 -1.22 -22.42
C ALA A 592 -13.38 -1.66 -23.16
N ASP A 593 -14.55 -1.26 -22.66
CA ASP A 593 -15.84 -1.59 -23.28
C ASP A 593 -15.99 -1.00 -24.69
N LEU A 594 -15.69 0.30 -24.86
CA LEU A 594 -15.77 0.97 -26.16
C LEU A 594 -14.82 0.37 -27.21
N GLN A 595 -13.66 -0.11 -26.80
CA GLN A 595 -12.74 -0.82 -27.70
C GLN A 595 -13.29 -2.15 -28.16
N THR A 596 -13.87 -2.93 -27.26
CA THR A 596 -14.49 -4.21 -27.60
C THR A 596 -15.58 -3.98 -28.66
N ILE A 597 -16.46 -3.01 -28.43
CA ILE A 597 -17.54 -2.66 -29.36
C ILE A 597 -17.00 -2.19 -30.72
N SER A 598 -15.86 -1.51 -30.76
CA SER A 598 -15.26 -1.03 -32.01
C SER A 598 -14.56 -2.13 -32.83
N THR A 599 -14.31 -3.29 -32.22
CA THR A 599 -13.61 -4.43 -32.85
C THR A 599 -14.54 -5.58 -33.22
N GLN A 600 -15.79 -5.53 -32.77
CA GLN A 600 -16.90 -6.39 -33.20
C GLN A 600 -17.63 -5.72 -34.37
#